data_AF-A0A924IP07-F1
#
_entry.id   AF-A0A924IP07-F1
#
_cell.length_a   1.000
_cell.length_b   1.000
_cell.length_c   1.000
_cell.angle_alpha   90.00
_cell.angle_beta   90.00
_cell.angle_gamma   90.00
#
_symmetry.space_group_name_H-M   'P 1'
#
loop_
_entity.id
_entity.type
_entity.pdbx_description
1 polymer ?
#
loop_
_entity_poly.entity_id
_entity_poly.type
_entity_poly.pdbx_seq_one_letter_code
_entity_poly.pdbx_strand_id
1 'polypeptide(L)'
;VIASFTNAKANDTGIRATTDPTGRLYLASAATVLTAVKYVGDSGRVNTEAGVNDRVATNIPGDVAFSGNRAIVTMAGTQDAVGGSIAFAPGQMVINGVDVTAGFIATPAANTTSQNAAALVTQLNTFAAQTGVIASTAANNPSRLVLTSRGATIDVQPGAPGLNPLPVTGIAIGKTQVQNTIFQSLLNFRQSLINVKAQPGIVDLISLQNIGEVGESLENLTNIRSVLGAQSNRLEKSGNRLEALNVTDQALLSENEDTDFHEALTQLSQEEMVYRAALGVGSRILPPSLMDFLR
;
A
#
# COMPACT_ATOMS: atom_id res chain seq x y z
N VAL A 1 -19.18 -28.44 54.97
CA VAL A 1 -18.45 -27.17 54.77
C VAL A 1 -18.16 -27.04 53.29
N ILE A 2 -18.99 -26.30 52.57
CA ILE A 2 -18.87 -26.10 51.12
C ILE A 2 -17.83 -25.00 50.92
N ALA A 3 -16.62 -25.38 50.49
CA ALA A 3 -15.59 -24.40 50.17
C ALA A 3 -15.94 -23.75 48.83
N SER A 4 -16.58 -22.58 48.87
CA SER A 4 -16.77 -21.73 47.70
C SER A 4 -15.46 -20.99 47.42
N PHE A 5 -14.68 -21.48 46.47
CA PHE A 5 -13.56 -20.70 45.91
C PHE A 5 -14.11 -19.76 44.84
N THR A 6 -14.73 -18.66 45.28
CA THR A 6 -15.11 -17.58 44.38
C THR A 6 -13.88 -16.69 44.20
N ASN A 7 -13.25 -16.76 43.04
CA ASN A 7 -12.17 -15.83 42.66
C ASN A 7 -12.76 -14.41 42.52
N ALA A 8 -12.58 -13.59 43.56
CA ALA A 8 -13.17 -12.25 43.66
C ALA A 8 -12.36 -11.15 42.93
N LYS A 9 -11.39 -11.49 42.08
CA LYS A 9 -10.62 -10.51 41.30
C LYS A 9 -10.34 -10.95 39.86
N ALA A 10 -11.37 -11.39 39.15
CA ALA A 10 -11.28 -11.76 37.74
C ALA A 10 -12.09 -10.78 36.87
N ASN A 11 -11.58 -9.56 36.73
CA ASN A 11 -11.98 -8.63 35.66
C ASN A 11 -11.47 -9.13 34.30
N ASP A 12 -10.64 -10.17 34.32
CA ASP A 12 -10.03 -10.82 33.17
C ASP A 12 -10.07 -12.33 33.45
N THR A 13 -10.95 -13.08 32.78
CA THR A 13 -10.80 -14.51 32.46
C THR A 13 -12.08 -15.07 31.83
N GLY A 14 -12.00 -15.35 30.53
CA GLY A 14 -13.06 -15.86 29.68
C GLY A 14 -13.50 -17.32 29.88
N ILE A 15 -13.23 -17.93 31.04
CA ILE A 15 -13.64 -19.31 31.35
C ILE A 15 -14.17 -19.38 32.77
N ARG A 16 -15.42 -19.84 32.93
CA ARG A 16 -16.06 -20.14 34.21
C ARG A 16 -16.31 -21.64 34.31
N ALA A 17 -16.02 -22.21 35.46
CA ALA A 17 -16.33 -23.59 35.78
C ALA A 17 -17.43 -23.62 36.85
N THR A 18 -18.46 -24.43 36.64
CA THR A 18 -19.53 -24.67 37.61
C THR A 18 -19.82 -26.15 37.70
N THR A 19 -20.24 -26.64 38.85
CA THR A 19 -20.61 -28.05 39.07
C THR A 19 -22.08 -28.12 39.41
N ASP A 20 -22.80 -29.07 38.80
CA ASP A 20 -24.17 -29.35 39.19
C ASP A 20 -24.25 -30.13 40.52
N PRO A 21 -25.45 -30.30 41.11
CA PRO A 21 -25.61 -31.07 42.35
C PRO A 21 -25.19 -32.54 42.27
N THR A 22 -24.97 -33.07 41.06
CA THR A 22 -24.49 -34.45 40.83
C THR A 22 -22.96 -34.52 40.73
N GLY A 23 -22.26 -33.39 40.84
CA GLY A 23 -20.80 -33.30 40.77
C GLY A 23 -20.26 -33.26 39.35
N ARG A 24 -21.11 -33.11 38.32
CA ARG A 24 -20.65 -32.96 36.94
C ARG A 24 -20.13 -31.55 36.71
N LEU A 25 -18.91 -31.47 36.18
CA LEU A 25 -18.23 -30.22 35.86
C LEU A 25 -18.68 -29.66 34.51
N TYR A 26 -19.24 -28.46 34.52
CA TYR A 26 -19.60 -27.67 33.35
C TYR A 26 -18.60 -26.53 33.18
N LEU A 27 -18.02 -26.44 31.98
CA LEU A 27 -17.12 -25.37 31.58
C LEU A 27 -17.87 -24.45 30.61
N ALA A 28 -18.00 -23.17 30.94
CA ALA A 28 -18.62 -22.16 30.08
C ALA A 28 -17.59 -21.06 29.76
N SER A 29 -17.45 -20.72 28.48
CA SER A 29 -16.60 -19.61 28.06
C SER A 29 -17.42 -18.32 27.96
N ALA A 30 -16.99 -17.30 28.70
CA ALA A 30 -17.45 -15.91 28.56
C ALA A 30 -16.33 -15.05 27.96
N ALA A 31 -15.51 -15.62 27.06
CA ALA A 31 -14.33 -14.95 26.54
C ALA A 31 -14.71 -13.76 25.66
N THR A 32 -14.27 -12.56 26.06
CA THR A 32 -14.07 -11.44 25.16
C THR A 32 -13.02 -11.85 24.13
N VAL A 33 -13.48 -12.42 23.02
CA VAL A 33 -12.64 -12.76 21.88
C VAL A 33 -12.50 -11.51 21.01
N LEU A 34 -11.29 -11.20 20.55
CA LEU A 34 -11.05 -10.14 19.58
C LEU A 34 -11.86 -10.44 18.30
N THR A 35 -12.93 -9.69 18.03
CA THR A 35 -13.85 -9.94 16.89
C THR A 35 -13.56 -9.07 15.66
N ALA A 36 -12.84 -7.96 15.84
CA ALA A 36 -12.46 -7.07 14.77
C ALA A 36 -11.12 -6.39 15.08
N VAL A 37 -10.33 -6.15 14.05
CA VAL A 37 -9.14 -5.30 14.10
C VAL A 37 -9.32 -4.23 13.03
N LYS A 38 -9.34 -2.97 13.46
CA LYS A 38 -9.28 -1.82 12.56
C LYS A 38 -7.85 -1.31 12.56
N TYR A 39 -7.20 -1.34 11.40
CA TYR A 39 -5.93 -0.65 11.24
C TYR A 39 -6.18 0.87 11.31
N VAL A 40 -5.41 1.54 12.16
CA VAL A 40 -5.39 3.01 12.28
C VAL A 40 -3.92 3.42 12.13
N GLY A 41 -3.50 3.66 10.89
CA GLY A 41 -2.15 4.11 10.59
C GLY A 41 -2.11 4.98 9.35
N ASP A 42 -0.92 5.30 8.87
CA ASP A 42 -0.70 6.23 7.77
C ASP A 42 -1.12 5.63 6.43
N SER A 43 -1.98 6.34 5.70
CA SER A 43 -2.35 6.02 4.31
C SER A 43 -1.63 6.91 3.29
N GLY A 44 -0.73 7.79 3.75
CA GLY A 44 -0.01 8.74 2.91
C GLY A 44 1.36 8.22 2.51
N ARG A 45 1.71 8.36 1.23
CA ARG A 45 3.09 8.19 0.76
C ARG A 45 3.92 9.43 1.10
N VAL A 46 5.02 9.23 1.79
CA VAL A 46 6.06 10.21 2.06
C VAL A 46 7.13 10.05 0.99
N ASN A 47 7.30 11.08 0.18
CA ASN A 47 8.34 11.14 -0.83
C ASN A 47 9.44 12.07 -0.34
N THR A 48 10.67 11.58 -0.37
CA THR A 48 11.87 12.37 -0.09
C THR A 48 12.57 12.71 -1.40
N GLU A 49 13.05 13.94 -1.53
CA GLU A 49 13.82 14.38 -2.68
C GLU A 49 15.24 13.80 -2.60
N ALA A 50 15.63 13.03 -3.61
CA ALA A 50 16.93 12.36 -3.69
C ALA A 50 17.87 13.04 -4.72
N GLY A 51 17.39 14.08 -5.41
CA GLY A 51 18.12 14.88 -6.38
C GLY A 51 17.18 15.76 -7.20
N VAL A 52 17.75 16.55 -8.12
CA VAL A 52 16.96 17.44 -9.01
C VAL A 52 15.97 16.60 -9.83
N ASN A 53 14.67 16.85 -9.64
CA ASN A 53 13.58 16.10 -10.26
C ASN A 53 13.51 14.60 -9.93
N ASP A 54 14.25 14.12 -8.92
CA ASP A 54 14.17 12.74 -8.48
C ASP A 54 13.58 12.62 -7.07
N ARG A 55 12.41 11.97 -6.97
CA ARG A 55 11.72 11.71 -5.70
C ARG A 55 11.66 10.21 -5.45
N VAL A 56 12.03 9.82 -4.24
CA VAL A 56 11.99 8.44 -3.78
C VAL A 56 11.00 8.34 -2.62
N ALA A 57 10.04 7.43 -2.71
CA ALA A 57 9.17 7.11 -1.59
C ALA A 57 10.00 6.49 -0.46
N THR A 58 9.85 6.99 0.76
CA THR A 58 10.61 6.53 1.94
C THR A 58 9.77 5.74 2.94
N ASN A 59 8.44 5.73 2.77
CA ASN A 59 7.56 4.84 3.49
C ASN A 59 6.70 4.01 2.52
N ILE A 60 6.13 2.94 3.06
CA ILE A 60 5.05 2.20 2.42
C ILE A 60 3.82 2.42 3.30
N PRO A 61 2.72 3.02 2.76
CA PRO A 61 1.51 3.24 3.52
C PRO A 61 0.95 1.96 4.12
N GLY A 62 0.46 2.02 5.35
CA GLY A 62 -0.01 0.84 6.07
C GLY A 62 -1.30 0.24 5.50
N ASP A 63 -2.14 1.05 4.86
CA ASP A 63 -3.31 0.57 4.10
C ASP A 63 -2.90 -0.28 2.90
N VAL A 64 -1.77 0.03 2.25
CA VAL A 64 -1.17 -0.80 1.19
C VAL A 64 -0.41 -1.99 1.79
N ALA A 65 0.27 -1.79 2.93
CA ALA A 65 1.07 -2.83 3.53
C ALA A 65 0.23 -3.99 4.09
N PHE A 66 -0.91 -3.63 4.67
CA PHE A 66 -1.82 -4.56 5.33
C PHE A 66 -3.15 -4.72 4.57
N SER A 67 -3.27 -4.18 3.35
CA SER A 67 -4.43 -4.42 2.50
C SER A 67 -4.63 -5.90 2.27
N GLY A 68 -5.90 -6.31 2.29
CA GLY A 68 -6.28 -7.59 1.76
C GLY A 68 -6.11 -7.65 0.26
N ASN A 69 -5.54 -8.74 -0.23
CA ASN A 69 -5.50 -9.03 -1.67
C ASN A 69 -6.82 -9.61 -2.19
N ARG A 70 -7.86 -9.68 -1.37
CA ARG A 70 -9.13 -10.30 -1.74
C ARG A 70 -10.34 -9.46 -1.37
N ALA A 71 -11.22 -9.25 -2.34
CA ALA A 71 -12.55 -8.71 -2.13
C ALA A 71 -13.58 -9.76 -2.51
N ILE A 72 -14.68 -9.80 -1.77
CA ILE A 72 -15.69 -10.82 -1.97
C ILE A 72 -17.00 -10.13 -2.31
N VAL A 73 -17.48 -10.40 -3.52
CA VAL A 73 -18.75 -9.92 -4.01
C VAL A 73 -19.73 -11.08 -3.98
N THR A 74 -20.76 -10.95 -3.15
CA THR A 74 -21.83 -11.95 -3.12
C THR A 74 -22.91 -11.53 -4.11
N MET A 75 -23.23 -12.39 -5.07
CA MET A 75 -24.37 -12.13 -5.96
C MET A 75 -25.65 -12.62 -5.28
N ALA A 76 -26.72 -11.82 -5.33
CA ALA A 76 -28.02 -12.14 -4.77
C ALA A 76 -29.08 -12.12 -5.88
N GLY A 77 -29.55 -13.29 -6.30
CA GLY A 77 -30.72 -13.41 -7.17
C GLY A 77 -31.95 -13.83 -6.37
N THR A 78 -33.11 -13.25 -6.67
CA THR A 78 -34.41 -13.69 -6.13
C THR A 78 -35.10 -14.74 -7.02
N GLN A 79 -34.63 -14.93 -8.26
CA GLN A 79 -35.06 -16.00 -9.17
C GLN A 79 -33.94 -16.33 -10.17
N ASP A 80 -33.67 -17.61 -10.35
CA ASP A 80 -32.97 -18.14 -11.52
C ASP A 80 -33.82 -17.79 -12.76
N ALA A 81 -33.32 -16.89 -13.61
CA ALA A 81 -34.03 -16.45 -14.81
C ALA A 81 -34.06 -17.59 -15.83
N VAL A 82 -35.09 -18.43 -15.80
CA VAL A 82 -35.28 -19.46 -16.82
C VAL A 82 -35.71 -18.76 -18.12
N GLY A 83 -34.76 -18.57 -19.04
CA GLY A 83 -35.04 -18.15 -20.43
C GLY A 83 -34.97 -16.65 -20.74
N GLY A 84 -34.43 -15.82 -19.83
CA GLY A 84 -34.17 -14.39 -20.08
C GLY A 84 -32.68 -14.07 -20.19
N SER A 85 -32.31 -13.07 -20.99
CA SER A 85 -30.96 -12.51 -21.01
C SER A 85 -30.74 -11.63 -19.78
N ILE A 86 -29.61 -11.77 -19.08
CA ILE A 86 -29.22 -10.88 -17.99
C ILE A 86 -28.28 -9.82 -18.57
N ALA A 87 -28.63 -8.54 -18.40
CA ALA A 87 -27.78 -7.42 -18.76
C ALA A 87 -27.52 -6.56 -17.51
N PHE A 88 -26.27 -6.14 -17.32
CA PHE A 88 -25.93 -5.13 -16.32
C PHE A 88 -25.99 -3.75 -16.97
N ALA A 89 -26.57 -2.77 -16.27
CA ALA A 89 -26.44 -1.38 -16.68
C ALA A 89 -24.97 -0.93 -16.51
N PRO A 90 -24.47 0.00 -17.35
CA PRO A 90 -23.17 0.60 -17.13
C PRO A 90 -23.04 1.17 -15.71
N GLY A 91 -21.87 0.97 -15.10
CA GLY A 91 -21.50 1.46 -13.79
C GLY A 91 -22.00 0.62 -12.62
N GLN A 92 -22.64 -0.53 -12.84
CA GLN A 92 -23.14 -1.37 -11.74
C GLN A 92 -22.03 -2.03 -10.90
N MET A 93 -20.87 -2.29 -11.50
CA MET A 93 -19.65 -2.62 -10.77
C MET A 93 -18.49 -1.85 -11.37
N VAL A 94 -17.81 -1.07 -10.51
CA VAL A 94 -16.57 -0.41 -10.86
C VAL A 94 -15.46 -1.01 -9.99
N ILE A 95 -14.39 -1.46 -10.62
CA ILE A 95 -13.18 -1.97 -9.95
C ILE A 95 -12.04 -1.03 -10.30
N ASN A 96 -11.43 -0.41 -9.29
CA ASN A 96 -10.28 0.48 -9.46
C ASN A 96 -10.55 1.59 -10.51
N GLY A 97 -11.78 2.13 -10.53
CA GLY A 97 -12.21 3.17 -11.47
C GLY A 97 -12.61 2.69 -12.87
N VAL A 98 -12.51 1.39 -13.17
CA VAL A 98 -12.94 0.79 -14.44
C VAL A 98 -14.33 0.17 -14.29
N ASP A 99 -15.27 0.55 -15.15
CA ASP A 99 -16.57 -0.12 -15.24
C ASP A 99 -16.41 -1.50 -15.91
N VAL A 100 -16.45 -2.54 -15.08
CA VAL A 100 -16.25 -3.92 -15.49
C VAL A 100 -17.54 -4.60 -15.93
N THR A 101 -18.68 -3.91 -15.78
CA THR A 101 -20.01 -4.35 -16.19
C THR A 101 -20.46 -3.76 -17.54
N ALA A 102 -19.70 -2.81 -18.08
CA ALA A 102 -20.00 -2.18 -19.36
C ALA A 102 -20.17 -3.22 -20.49
N GLY A 103 -21.35 -3.22 -21.12
CA GLY A 103 -21.65 -4.07 -22.28
C GLY A 103 -21.83 -5.56 -21.98
N PHE A 104 -21.90 -5.96 -20.70
CA PHE A 104 -22.14 -7.36 -20.35
C PHE A 104 -23.59 -7.77 -20.65
N ILE A 105 -23.75 -8.79 -21.51
CA ILE A 105 -25.02 -9.43 -21.83
C ILE A 105 -24.81 -10.95 -21.73
N ALA A 106 -25.43 -11.60 -20.75
CA ALA A 106 -25.47 -13.05 -20.67
C ALA A 106 -26.58 -13.58 -21.61
N THR A 107 -26.20 -14.34 -22.62
CA THR A 107 -27.11 -15.03 -23.55
C THR A 107 -27.64 -16.34 -22.96
N PRO A 108 -28.83 -16.81 -23.39
CA PRO A 108 -29.58 -17.83 -22.66
C PRO A 108 -29.00 -19.23 -22.90
N ALA A 109 -28.16 -19.69 -21.97
CA ALA A 109 -27.82 -21.11 -21.82
C ALA A 109 -27.53 -21.52 -20.36
N ALA A 110 -27.57 -20.60 -19.40
CA ALA A 110 -26.98 -20.80 -18.08
C ALA A 110 -27.82 -20.14 -16.97
N ASN A 111 -28.95 -20.75 -16.64
CA ASN A 111 -30.01 -20.15 -15.84
C ASN A 111 -29.82 -20.37 -14.32
N THR A 112 -28.59 -20.54 -13.82
CA THR A 112 -28.33 -20.60 -12.37
C THR A 112 -27.48 -19.42 -11.91
N THR A 113 -27.67 -18.96 -10.67
CA THR A 113 -26.83 -17.91 -10.06
C THR A 113 -25.34 -18.19 -10.17
N SER A 114 -24.94 -19.46 -10.05
CA SER A 114 -23.56 -19.93 -10.20
C SER A 114 -23.01 -19.84 -11.62
N GLN A 115 -23.83 -20.11 -12.64
CA GLN A 115 -23.41 -19.98 -14.04
C GLN A 115 -23.25 -18.51 -14.45
N ASN A 116 -24.10 -17.63 -13.93
CA ASN A 116 -23.97 -16.19 -14.15
C ASN A 116 -22.76 -15.59 -13.42
N ALA A 117 -22.45 -16.08 -12.22
CA ALA A 117 -21.20 -15.75 -11.55
C ALA A 117 -20.00 -16.17 -12.41
N ALA A 118 -20.02 -17.35 -13.02
CA ALA A 118 -18.96 -17.80 -13.93
C ALA A 118 -18.85 -16.93 -15.20
N ALA A 119 -19.97 -16.55 -15.83
CA ALA A 119 -19.97 -15.66 -16.99
C ALA A 119 -19.42 -14.26 -16.64
N LEU A 120 -19.80 -13.73 -15.47
CA LEU A 120 -19.26 -12.47 -14.98
C LEU A 120 -17.77 -12.59 -14.67
N VAL A 121 -17.28 -13.71 -14.11
CA VAL A 121 -15.84 -13.96 -13.96
C VAL A 121 -15.09 -13.85 -15.30
N THR A 122 -15.63 -14.45 -16.36
CA THR A 122 -15.02 -14.33 -17.70
C THR A 122 -14.95 -12.88 -18.16
N GLN A 123 -16.03 -12.11 -17.99
CA GLN A 123 -16.05 -10.67 -18.31
C GLN A 123 -15.05 -9.88 -17.46
N LEU A 124 -15.06 -10.03 -16.13
CA LEU A 124 -14.16 -9.32 -15.23
C LEU A 124 -12.69 -9.57 -15.61
N ASN A 125 -12.36 -10.81 -15.99
CA ASN A 125 -11.01 -11.18 -16.39
C ASN A 125 -10.56 -10.56 -17.72
N THR A 126 -11.47 -10.07 -18.60
CA THR A 126 -11.05 -9.28 -19.77
C THR A 126 -10.52 -7.90 -19.37
N PHE A 127 -10.95 -7.39 -18.22
CA PHE A 127 -10.49 -6.11 -17.66
C PHE A 127 -9.31 -6.28 -16.67
N ALA A 128 -8.79 -7.50 -16.48
CA ALA A 128 -7.75 -7.78 -15.49
C ALA A 128 -6.47 -6.96 -15.70
N ALA A 129 -6.10 -6.66 -16.95
CA ALA A 129 -4.94 -5.84 -17.26
C ALA A 129 -5.12 -4.36 -16.90
N GLN A 130 -6.35 -3.85 -16.93
CA GLN A 130 -6.68 -2.47 -16.60
C GLN A 130 -6.91 -2.28 -15.09
N THR A 131 -7.59 -3.26 -14.48
CA THR A 131 -7.96 -3.22 -13.06
C THR A 131 -6.86 -3.74 -12.14
N GLY A 132 -5.97 -4.61 -12.63
CA GLY A 132 -5.01 -5.34 -11.81
C GLY A 132 -5.65 -6.43 -10.93
N VAL A 133 -6.89 -6.83 -11.23
CA VAL A 133 -7.70 -7.76 -10.43
C VAL A 133 -8.14 -8.95 -11.30
N ILE A 134 -8.03 -10.15 -10.76
CA ILE A 134 -8.57 -11.39 -11.36
C ILE A 134 -9.82 -11.79 -10.58
N ALA A 135 -10.84 -12.24 -11.28
CA ALA A 135 -12.04 -12.81 -10.69
C ALA A 135 -12.04 -14.34 -10.77
N SER A 136 -12.64 -14.97 -9.77
CA SER A 136 -12.97 -16.40 -9.75
C SER A 136 -14.28 -16.62 -8.97
N THR A 137 -14.89 -17.79 -9.09
CA THR A 137 -16.02 -18.18 -8.22
C THR A 137 -15.50 -18.91 -6.97
N ALA A 138 -16.12 -18.72 -5.81
CA ALA A 138 -15.69 -19.40 -4.59
C ALA A 138 -15.92 -20.92 -4.69
N ALA A 139 -14.92 -21.70 -4.29
CA ALA A 139 -14.93 -23.17 -4.41
C ALA A 139 -16.09 -23.86 -3.67
N ASN A 140 -16.54 -23.29 -2.55
CA ASN A 140 -17.61 -23.80 -1.71
C ASN A 140 -18.98 -23.15 -1.97
N ASN A 141 -19.03 -22.08 -2.77
CA ASN A 141 -20.27 -21.40 -3.13
C ASN A 141 -20.08 -20.70 -4.49
N PRO A 142 -20.35 -21.38 -5.61
CA PRO A 142 -20.05 -20.86 -6.94
C PRO A 142 -20.91 -19.65 -7.34
N SER A 143 -21.92 -19.28 -6.53
CA SER A 143 -22.67 -18.02 -6.67
C SER A 143 -21.94 -16.80 -6.06
N ARG A 144 -20.76 -17.01 -5.44
CA ARG A 144 -19.94 -15.96 -4.83
C ARG A 144 -18.73 -15.68 -5.72
N LEU A 145 -18.51 -14.41 -6.05
CA LEU A 145 -17.34 -13.94 -6.77
C LEU A 145 -16.22 -13.62 -5.77
N VAL A 146 -15.03 -14.04 -6.12
CA VAL A 146 -13.78 -13.79 -5.41
C VAL A 146 -12.90 -12.98 -6.34
N LEU A 147 -12.62 -11.74 -5.95
CA LEU A 147 -11.72 -10.85 -6.65
C LEU A 147 -10.37 -10.91 -5.95
N THR A 148 -9.33 -11.32 -6.67
CA THR A 148 -7.96 -11.42 -6.17
C THR A 148 -7.08 -10.40 -6.88
N SER A 149 -6.34 -9.62 -6.10
CA SER A 149 -5.43 -8.60 -6.58
C SER A 149 -4.13 -9.21 -7.10
N ARG A 150 -3.58 -8.62 -8.17
CA ARG A 150 -2.19 -8.84 -8.62
C ARG A 150 -1.23 -7.73 -8.14
N GLY A 151 -1.48 -7.15 -6.97
CA GLY A 151 -0.64 -6.09 -6.39
C GLY A 151 -1.24 -4.67 -6.47
N ALA A 152 -2.51 -4.54 -6.83
CA ALA A 152 -3.28 -3.30 -6.70
C ALA A 152 -4.23 -3.34 -5.49
N THR A 153 -4.48 -2.21 -4.83
CA THR A 153 -5.59 -2.13 -3.88
C THR A 153 -6.88 -2.49 -4.60
N ILE A 154 -7.74 -3.33 -4.01
CA ILE A 154 -9.04 -3.65 -4.59
C ILE A 154 -10.06 -2.64 -4.05
N ASP A 155 -10.41 -1.66 -4.87
CA ASP A 155 -11.53 -0.78 -4.64
C ASP A 155 -12.70 -1.21 -5.52
N VAL A 156 -13.78 -1.64 -4.88
CA VAL A 156 -15.01 -2.03 -5.58
C VAL A 156 -16.07 -1.03 -5.17
N GLN A 157 -16.39 -0.11 -6.05
CA GLN A 157 -17.57 0.72 -5.89
C GLN A 157 -18.79 -0.06 -6.40
N PRO A 158 -19.80 -0.33 -5.54
CA PRO A 158 -21.12 -0.64 -6.05
C PRO A 158 -21.62 0.59 -6.82
N GLY A 159 -22.17 0.36 -8.02
CA GLY A 159 -22.76 1.43 -8.82
C GLY A 159 -23.78 2.25 -8.03
N ALA A 160 -23.91 3.53 -8.38
CA ALA A 160 -24.92 4.40 -7.79
C ALA A 160 -26.30 3.70 -7.79
N PRO A 161 -27.09 3.76 -6.69
CA PRO A 161 -28.41 3.16 -6.66
C PRO A 161 -29.32 3.99 -7.57
N GLY A 162 -29.38 3.61 -8.84
CA GLY A 162 -30.09 4.34 -9.89
C GLY A 162 -30.99 3.42 -10.70
N LEU A 163 -32.26 3.39 -10.31
CA LEU A 163 -33.43 3.04 -11.12
C LEU A 163 -33.43 1.69 -11.86
N ASN A 164 -33.36 0.58 -11.12
CA ASN A 164 -34.40 -0.45 -11.31
C ASN A 164 -34.62 -1.28 -10.04
N PRO A 165 -35.37 -0.78 -9.05
CA PRO A 165 -35.98 -1.63 -8.05
C PRO A 165 -37.30 -2.13 -8.64
N LEU A 166 -37.31 -3.25 -9.37
CA LEU A 166 -38.45 -4.18 -9.49
C LEU A 166 -38.05 -5.34 -10.44
N PRO A 167 -38.54 -6.55 -10.15
CA PRO A 167 -37.97 -7.80 -10.66
C PRO A 167 -38.43 -8.03 -12.09
N VAL A 168 -37.51 -7.94 -13.04
CA VAL A 168 -37.67 -8.61 -14.32
C VAL A 168 -36.40 -9.42 -14.54
N THR A 169 -36.38 -10.63 -13.98
CA THR A 169 -35.37 -11.68 -14.25
C THR A 169 -33.92 -11.18 -14.17
N GLY A 170 -33.35 -11.07 -12.97
CA GLY A 170 -31.95 -10.65 -12.84
C GLY A 170 -31.32 -10.98 -11.50
N ILE A 171 -30.02 -11.28 -11.53
CA ILE A 171 -29.17 -11.44 -10.36
C ILE A 171 -28.62 -10.07 -10.00
N ALA A 172 -28.84 -9.62 -8.76
CA ALA A 172 -28.23 -8.39 -8.27
C ALA A 172 -26.80 -8.66 -7.79
N ILE A 173 -25.89 -7.73 -8.08
CA ILE A 173 -24.58 -7.68 -7.42
C ILE A 173 -24.86 -7.24 -5.98
N GLY A 174 -24.75 -8.17 -5.04
CA GLY A 174 -25.04 -7.94 -3.64
C GLY A 174 -23.89 -7.23 -2.93
N LYS A 175 -23.88 -7.33 -1.59
CA LYS A 175 -22.88 -6.61 -0.77
C LYS A 175 -21.47 -7.05 -1.14
N THR A 176 -20.63 -6.08 -1.52
CA THR A 176 -19.18 -6.27 -1.60
C THR A 176 -18.61 -6.16 -0.19
N GLN A 177 -18.04 -7.26 0.31
CA GLN A 177 -17.15 -7.19 1.47
C GLN A 177 -15.79 -6.76 0.95
N VAL A 178 -15.55 -5.45 1.03
CA VAL A 178 -14.30 -4.81 0.62
C VAL A 178 -13.20 -5.19 1.59
N GLN A 179 -12.10 -5.72 1.04
CA GLN A 179 -10.76 -5.87 1.62
C GLN A 179 -10.69 -6.57 3.00
N ASN A 180 -10.47 -7.88 3.00
CA ASN A 180 -10.01 -8.58 4.22
C ASN A 180 -8.55 -8.19 4.48
N THR A 181 -8.28 -7.20 5.34
CA THR A 181 -6.90 -6.94 5.81
C THR A 181 -6.26 -8.23 6.32
N ILE A 182 -4.93 -8.31 6.35
CA ILE A 182 -4.25 -9.49 6.93
C ILE A 182 -4.78 -9.82 8.34
N PHE A 183 -5.14 -8.81 9.12
CA PHE A 183 -5.72 -8.98 10.44
C PHE A 183 -7.10 -9.63 10.38
N GLN A 184 -7.96 -9.22 9.44
CA GLN A 184 -9.25 -9.85 9.22
C GLN A 184 -9.11 -11.29 8.71
N SER A 185 -8.15 -11.56 7.82
CA SER A 185 -7.83 -12.91 7.34
C SER A 185 -7.38 -13.83 8.49
N LEU A 186 -6.54 -13.33 9.40
CA LEU A 186 -6.12 -14.06 10.60
C LEU A 186 -7.29 -14.30 11.58
N LEU A 187 -8.18 -13.32 11.73
CA LEU A 187 -9.40 -13.47 12.54
C LEU A 187 -10.35 -14.51 11.95
N ASN A 188 -10.54 -14.49 10.63
CA ASN A 188 -11.35 -15.46 9.90
C ASN A 188 -10.74 -16.86 10.00
N PHE A 189 -9.43 -17.00 9.84
CA PHE A 189 -8.71 -18.25 10.03
C PHE A 189 -8.92 -18.81 11.43
N ARG A 190 -8.68 -18.01 12.47
CA ARG A 190 -8.93 -18.40 13.87
C ARG A 190 -10.40 -18.80 14.07
N GLN A 191 -11.35 -18.03 13.55
CA GLN A 191 -12.78 -18.35 13.69
C GLN A 191 -13.13 -19.68 13.03
N SER A 192 -12.55 -19.97 11.86
CA SER A 192 -12.69 -21.27 11.21
C SER A 192 -12.13 -22.39 12.08
N LEU A 193 -10.94 -22.23 12.68
CA LEU A 193 -10.38 -23.24 13.60
C LEU A 193 -11.27 -23.49 14.83
N ILE A 194 -11.86 -22.43 15.39
CA ILE A 194 -12.83 -22.56 16.50
C ILE A 194 -14.07 -23.33 16.03
N ASN A 195 -14.56 -23.04 14.82
CA ASN A 195 -15.73 -23.71 14.25
C ASN A 195 -15.44 -25.16 13.85
N VAL A 196 -14.20 -25.52 13.45
CA VAL A 196 -13.78 -26.93 13.18
C VAL A 196 -14.07 -27.77 14.41
N LYS A 197 -13.70 -27.25 15.60
CA LYS A 197 -13.89 -27.94 16.87
C LYS A 197 -15.36 -28.22 17.19
N ALA A 198 -16.29 -27.44 16.63
CA ALA A 198 -17.73 -27.59 16.84
C ALA A 198 -18.41 -28.50 15.79
N GLN A 199 -17.94 -28.55 14.53
CA GLN A 199 -18.53 -29.37 13.44
C GLN A 199 -17.45 -29.84 12.44
N PRO A 200 -17.01 -31.12 12.44
CA PRO A 200 -15.82 -31.56 11.69
C PRO A 200 -15.92 -31.56 10.15
N GLY A 201 -17.12 -31.58 9.54
CA GLY A 201 -17.29 -31.88 8.10
C GLY A 201 -17.37 -30.70 7.13
N ILE A 202 -17.78 -29.50 7.58
CA ILE A 202 -17.95 -28.31 6.73
C ILE A 202 -16.66 -27.46 6.69
N VAL A 203 -15.72 -27.74 7.59
CA VAL A 203 -14.72 -26.75 7.98
C VAL A 203 -13.38 -26.94 7.28
N ASP A 204 -13.17 -28.06 6.59
CA ASP A 204 -11.93 -28.33 5.86
C ASP A 204 -11.77 -27.37 4.65
N LEU A 205 -12.86 -27.12 3.91
CA LEU A 205 -12.87 -26.20 2.77
C LEU A 205 -12.69 -24.72 3.18
N ILE A 206 -13.31 -24.32 4.30
CA ILE A 206 -13.20 -22.94 4.81
C ILE A 206 -11.81 -22.70 5.40
N SER A 207 -11.22 -23.71 6.04
CA SER A 207 -9.87 -23.62 6.61
C SER A 207 -8.79 -23.54 5.53
N LEU A 208 -8.88 -24.35 4.47
CA LEU A 208 -7.98 -24.27 3.31
C LEU A 208 -8.06 -22.91 2.60
N GLN A 209 -9.28 -22.38 2.43
CA GLN A 209 -9.49 -21.06 1.83
C GLN A 209 -8.86 -19.93 2.65
N ASN A 210 -8.96 -19.99 3.99
CA ASN A 210 -8.40 -18.97 4.88
C ASN A 210 -6.87 -19.07 4.98
N ILE A 211 -6.31 -20.28 4.91
CA ILE A 211 -4.84 -20.47 4.81
C ILE A 211 -4.31 -19.84 3.51
N GLY A 212 -5.04 -20.01 2.40
CA GLY A 212 -4.72 -19.33 1.14
C GLY A 212 -4.70 -17.80 1.28
N GLU A 213 -5.72 -17.21 1.94
CA GLU A 213 -5.77 -15.75 2.18
C GLU A 213 -4.59 -15.24 3.02
N VAL A 214 -4.20 -15.99 4.05
CA VAL A 214 -3.04 -15.66 4.89
C VAL A 214 -1.75 -15.78 4.07
N GLY A 215 -1.63 -16.80 3.22
CA GLY A 215 -0.51 -16.98 2.29
C GLY A 215 -0.36 -15.81 1.31
N GLU A 216 -1.44 -15.40 0.65
CA GLU A 216 -1.45 -14.24 -0.25
C GLU A 216 -1.08 -12.94 0.48
N SER A 217 -1.55 -12.77 1.71
CA SER A 217 -1.19 -11.61 2.54
C SER A 217 0.30 -11.59 2.91
N LEU A 218 0.88 -12.77 3.17
CA LEU A 218 2.32 -12.93 3.43
C LEU A 218 3.16 -12.67 2.17
N GLU A 219 2.67 -13.09 1.00
CA GLU A 219 3.29 -12.78 -0.29
C GLU A 219 3.30 -11.27 -0.54
N ASN A 220 2.20 -10.57 -0.26
CA ASN A 220 2.16 -9.10 -0.34
C ASN A 220 3.24 -8.46 0.56
N LEU A 221 3.33 -8.87 1.82
CA LEU A 221 4.37 -8.38 2.74
C LEU A 221 5.78 -8.69 2.24
N THR A 222 5.99 -9.82 1.58
CA THR A 222 7.27 -10.19 0.97
C THR A 222 7.60 -9.27 -0.21
N ASN A 223 6.64 -9.01 -1.10
CA ASN A 223 6.80 -8.07 -2.21
C ASN A 223 7.11 -6.65 -1.71
N ILE A 224 6.41 -6.20 -0.67
CA ILE A 224 6.66 -4.92 0.01
C ILE A 224 8.09 -4.86 0.55
N ARG A 225 8.59 -5.92 1.19
CA ARG A 225 9.98 -5.99 1.66
C ARG A 225 10.97 -5.92 0.50
N SER A 226 10.69 -6.58 -0.62
CA SER A 226 11.53 -6.49 -1.83
C SER A 226 11.56 -5.07 -2.39
N VAL A 227 10.42 -4.39 -2.44
CA VAL A 227 10.34 -2.98 -2.86
C VAL A 227 11.12 -2.07 -1.92
N LEU A 228 11.00 -2.27 -0.60
CA LEU A 228 11.77 -1.51 0.39
C LEU A 228 13.28 -1.74 0.23
N GLY A 229 13.71 -2.97 -0.05
CA GLY A 229 15.11 -3.27 -0.35
C GLY A 229 15.62 -2.55 -1.61
N ALA A 230 14.81 -2.52 -2.67
CA ALA A 230 15.14 -1.77 -3.89
C ALA A 230 15.21 -0.25 -3.64
N GLN A 231 14.30 0.30 -2.84
CA GLN A 231 14.32 1.70 -2.44
C GLN A 231 15.55 2.03 -1.59
N SER A 232 15.92 1.16 -0.63
CA SER A 232 17.14 1.30 0.17
C SER A 232 18.38 1.38 -0.72
N ASN A 233 18.51 0.45 -1.69
CA ASN A 233 19.62 0.47 -2.65
C ASN A 233 19.65 1.75 -3.48
N ARG A 234 18.48 2.28 -3.84
CA ARG A 234 18.38 3.53 -4.61
C ARG A 234 18.80 4.73 -3.77
N LEU A 235 18.37 4.81 -2.51
CA LEU A 235 18.75 5.86 -1.58
C LEU A 235 20.26 5.84 -1.32
N GLU A 236 20.83 4.66 -1.08
CA GLU A 236 22.27 4.49 -0.90
C GLU A 236 23.07 4.95 -2.14
N LYS A 237 22.65 4.53 -3.34
CA LYS A 237 23.28 4.99 -4.59
C LYS A 237 23.17 6.50 -4.79
N SER A 238 22.03 7.09 -4.45
CA SER A 238 21.86 8.55 -4.56
C SER A 238 22.75 9.28 -3.55
N GLY A 239 22.83 8.77 -2.31
CA GLY A 239 23.74 9.28 -1.28
C GLY A 239 25.20 9.27 -1.75
N ASN A 240 25.69 8.12 -2.22
CA ASN A 240 27.06 7.99 -2.73
C ASN A 240 27.34 8.94 -3.90
N ARG A 241 26.34 9.16 -4.78
CA ARG A 241 26.46 10.13 -5.88
C ARG A 241 26.54 11.57 -5.36
N LEU A 242 25.72 11.93 -4.38
CA LEU A 242 25.73 13.27 -3.78
C LEU A 242 27.06 13.55 -3.06
N GLU A 243 27.63 12.55 -2.38
CA GLU A 243 28.95 12.66 -1.78
C GLU A 243 30.05 12.86 -2.83
N ALA A 244 30.00 12.10 -3.92
CA ALA A 244 30.96 12.25 -5.03
C ALA A 244 30.83 13.61 -5.72
N LEU A 245 29.59 14.12 -5.89
CA LEU A 245 29.36 15.47 -6.42
C LEU A 245 29.92 16.53 -5.47
N ASN A 246 29.69 16.40 -4.15
CA ASN A 246 30.21 17.35 -3.17
C ASN A 246 31.75 17.44 -3.20
N VAL A 247 32.44 16.29 -3.30
CA VAL A 247 33.91 16.27 -3.45
C VAL A 247 34.35 16.94 -4.76
N THR A 248 33.63 16.69 -5.85
CA THR A 248 33.93 17.28 -7.17
C THR A 248 33.71 18.79 -7.16
N ASP A 249 32.58 19.25 -6.61
CA ASP A 249 32.23 20.66 -6.49
C ASP A 249 33.23 21.40 -5.60
N GLN A 250 33.66 20.79 -4.50
CA GLN A 250 34.70 21.36 -3.63
C GLN A 250 36.06 21.46 -4.35
N ALA A 251 36.43 20.48 -5.18
CA ALA A 251 37.64 20.53 -5.98
C ALA A 251 37.57 21.64 -7.05
N LEU A 252 36.44 21.77 -7.74
CA LEU A 252 36.21 22.82 -8.75
C LEU A 252 36.22 24.22 -8.13
N LEU A 253 35.61 24.38 -6.94
CA LEU A 253 35.65 25.63 -6.19
C LEU A 253 37.09 25.99 -5.79
N SER A 254 37.83 25.03 -5.23
CA SER A 254 39.25 25.25 -4.87
C SER A 254 40.08 25.64 -6.10
N GLU A 255 39.96 24.93 -7.22
CA GLU A 255 40.72 25.24 -8.44
C GLU A 255 40.43 26.65 -8.99
N ASN A 256 39.17 27.07 -8.93
CA ASN A 256 38.76 28.41 -9.37
C ASN A 256 39.27 29.50 -8.41
N GLU A 257 39.04 29.33 -7.10
CA GLU A 257 39.46 30.31 -6.08
C GLU A 257 41.00 30.39 -5.93
N ASP A 258 41.72 29.27 -6.00
CA ASP A 258 43.19 29.22 -5.89
C ASP A 258 43.86 29.90 -7.10
N THR A 259 43.31 29.73 -8.31
CA THR A 259 43.81 30.40 -9.53
C THR A 259 43.69 31.91 -9.42
N ASP A 260 42.54 32.40 -8.97
CA ASP A 260 42.29 33.83 -8.76
C ASP A 260 43.21 34.42 -7.67
N PHE A 261 43.49 33.68 -6.59
CA PHE A 261 44.42 34.11 -5.56
C PHE A 261 45.85 34.28 -6.09
N HIS A 262 46.33 33.35 -6.93
CA HIS A 262 47.66 33.44 -7.53
C HIS A 262 47.80 34.62 -8.49
N GLU A 263 46.79 34.87 -9.32
CA GLU A 263 46.80 36.01 -10.24
C GLU A 263 46.71 37.35 -9.48
N ALA A 264 45.82 37.45 -8.48
CA ALA A 264 45.71 38.64 -7.64
C ALA A 264 47.01 38.95 -6.89
N LEU A 265 47.69 37.94 -6.34
CA LEU A 265 48.99 38.11 -5.69
C LEU A 265 50.06 38.59 -6.68
N THR A 266 50.02 38.09 -7.91
CA THR A 266 50.98 38.48 -8.96
C THR A 266 50.75 39.92 -9.41
N GLN A 267 49.50 40.33 -9.59
CA GLN A 267 49.13 41.72 -9.89
C GLN A 267 49.54 42.66 -8.75
N LEU A 268 49.27 42.29 -7.49
CA LEU A 268 49.69 43.07 -6.33
C LEU A 268 51.22 43.26 -6.29
N SER A 269 51.99 42.19 -6.53
CA SER A 269 53.45 42.27 -6.59
C SER A 269 53.95 43.19 -7.71
N GLN A 270 53.29 43.17 -8.87
CA GLN A 270 53.60 44.09 -9.97
C GLN A 270 53.29 45.54 -9.61
N GLU A 271 52.14 45.81 -9.01
CA GLU A 271 51.78 47.14 -8.53
C GLU A 271 52.77 47.66 -7.47
N GLU A 272 53.20 46.80 -6.53
CA GLU A 272 54.23 47.15 -5.55
C GLU A 272 55.57 47.49 -6.22
N MET A 273 55.98 46.71 -7.23
CA MET A 273 57.20 46.98 -7.99
C MET A 273 57.11 48.32 -8.75
N VAL A 274 55.99 48.58 -9.42
CA VAL A 274 55.75 49.84 -10.12
C VAL A 274 55.72 51.01 -9.14
N TYR A 275 55.07 50.87 -8.00
CA TYR A 275 55.02 51.88 -6.95
C TYR A 275 56.42 52.20 -6.40
N ARG A 276 57.23 51.18 -6.10
CA ARG A 276 58.63 51.36 -5.68
C ARG A 276 59.48 52.01 -6.76
N ALA A 277 59.30 51.64 -8.02
CA ALA A 277 59.99 52.27 -9.15
C ALA A 277 59.59 53.73 -9.31
N ALA A 278 58.30 54.05 -9.20
CA ALA A 278 57.79 55.43 -9.25
C ALA A 278 58.35 56.30 -8.11
N LEU A 279 58.45 55.78 -6.89
CA LEU A 279 59.12 56.46 -5.77
C LEU A 279 60.62 56.67 -6.04
N GLY A 280 61.30 55.67 -6.61
CA GLY A 280 62.71 55.77 -6.99
C GLY A 280 62.98 56.79 -8.12
N VAL A 281 62.07 56.90 -9.08
CA VAL A 281 62.15 57.90 -10.15
C VAL A 281 61.74 59.28 -9.64
N GLY A 282 60.69 59.38 -8.84
CA GLY A 282 60.25 60.62 -8.21
C GLY A 282 61.33 61.26 -7.34
N SER A 283 62.09 60.45 -6.60
CA SER A 283 63.26 60.95 -5.84
C SER A 283 64.42 61.42 -6.71
N ARG A 284 64.51 61.00 -7.98
CA ARG A 284 65.51 61.47 -8.97
C ARG A 284 65.03 62.64 -9.84
N ILE A 285 63.72 62.77 -10.08
CA ILE A 285 63.11 63.85 -10.87
C ILE A 285 62.95 65.14 -10.07
N LEU A 286 62.81 65.04 -8.73
CA LEU A 286 62.98 66.21 -7.88
C LEU A 286 64.42 66.73 -8.12
N PRO A 287 64.59 67.94 -8.68
CA PRO A 287 65.90 68.39 -9.11
C PRO A 287 66.85 68.50 -7.91
N PRO A 288 68.14 68.17 -8.07
CA PRO A 288 69.16 68.50 -7.08
C PRO A 288 69.29 70.03 -7.02
N SER A 289 68.50 70.63 -6.14
CA SER A 289 68.48 72.04 -5.78
C SER A 289 68.10 73.02 -6.91
N LEU A 290 67.15 73.91 -6.59
CA LEU A 290 66.81 75.13 -7.33
C LEU A 290 68.02 76.09 -7.56
N MET A 291 69.22 75.77 -7.05
CA MET A 291 70.43 76.59 -7.19
C MET A 291 71.09 76.49 -8.58
N ASP A 292 70.78 75.46 -9.37
CA ASP A 292 71.41 75.26 -10.69
C ASP A 292 70.70 76.04 -11.82
N PHE A 293 69.51 76.58 -11.56
CA PHE A 293 68.76 77.44 -12.51
C PHE A 293 69.10 78.94 -12.36
N LEU A 294 69.99 79.32 -11.44
CA LEU A 294 70.33 80.71 -11.11
C LEU A 294 71.79 81.08 -11.48
N ARG A 295 72.42 80.34 -12.40
CA ARG A 295 73.72 80.72 -12.98
C ARG A 295 73.61 80.98 -14.48
#